data_AF-A0A0D9SFK0-F1
#
_entry.id   AF-A0A0D9SFK0-F1
#
_cell.length_a   1.000
_cell.length_b   1.000
_cell.length_c   1.000
_cell.angle_alpha   90.00
_cell.angle_beta   90.00
_cell.angle_gamma   90.00
#
_symmetry.space_group_name_H-M   'P 1'
#
loop_
_entity.id
_entity.type
_entity.pdbx_description
1 polymer ?
#
loop_
_entity_poly.entity_id
_entity_poly.type
_entity_poly.pdbx_seq_one_letter_code
_entity_poly.pdbx_strand_id
1 'polypeptide(L)'
;MKPRAECCSPKFWLVLAVLAVSGSRARSQKSPPSIGIAVILVGTSDEVAIKDAHEKDDFHHLSVVPRVELVAMNETDPKSIITRICDLMSDRKIQGVVFADDTDQEAIAQILDFISAQTLTPILGIHGGSSMIMADKDESSMFFQFGPSIEQQASVMLNIMEEYDWYIFSIVTTYFPGYQDFVNKIRSTIENSFVGWELEEVLLLDMSLDDGDSKIQNQLKKLQSPIILLYCTKEEATYIFEVANSVGLTGYGYTWIVPSLVAGDTDTVPAEFPTGLISVSYDEWDYGLPARVRDGIAIITTAASDMLSEHSFIPEPKSSCYNTHEKRIYQSNMLNRYLINVTFEGRNLSFSEDGYQMHPKLVIILLNKERKWERVGKWKDKSLQMKYYVWPRMCPETEEQEDDHLSIVTLEEAPFVIVESVDPLSGTCMRNTVPCQKRIVTENKTDEEPGYIKKCCKGFCIDI
;
A
#
# COMPACT_ATOMS: atom_id res chain seq x y z
N MET A 1 24.91 -72.93 55.15
CA MET A 1 25.15 -74.03 54.19
C MET A 1 24.87 -73.50 52.78
N LYS A 2 25.79 -73.72 51.84
CA LYS A 2 25.68 -73.33 50.41
C LYS A 2 24.37 -73.84 49.78
N PRO A 3 23.91 -73.17 48.71
CA PRO A 3 23.98 -73.78 47.38
C PRO A 3 24.71 -72.82 46.41
N ARG A 4 25.79 -73.27 45.77
CA ARG A 4 25.85 -73.91 44.44
C ARG A 4 25.46 -72.95 43.31
N ALA A 5 26.49 -72.58 42.56
CA ALA A 5 26.46 -71.80 41.35
C ALA A 5 25.80 -72.57 40.21
N GLU A 6 24.98 -71.86 39.43
CA GLU A 6 24.73 -72.20 38.03
C GLU A 6 25.31 -71.10 37.16
N CYS A 7 26.07 -71.56 36.18
CA CYS A 7 26.92 -70.80 35.28
C CYS A 7 26.05 -70.30 34.11
N CYS A 8 25.80 -68.99 34.02
CA CYS A 8 25.12 -68.41 32.86
C CYS A 8 26.15 -68.06 31.77
N SER A 9 25.93 -68.66 30.60
CA SER A 9 26.75 -68.65 29.38
C SER A 9 27.05 -67.24 28.82
N PRO A 10 28.25 -67.01 28.24
CA PRO A 10 28.64 -65.73 27.63
C PRO A 10 27.86 -65.37 26.36
N LYS A 11 26.96 -66.24 25.88
CA LYS A 11 26.11 -65.97 24.72
C LYS A 11 24.96 -64.99 25.01
N PHE A 12 24.58 -64.80 26.28
CA PHE A 12 23.44 -63.93 26.62
C PHE A 12 23.79 -62.43 26.53
N TRP A 13 25.05 -62.06 26.80
CA TRP A 13 25.52 -60.68 26.70
C TRP A 13 25.76 -60.22 25.25
N LEU A 14 26.04 -61.15 24.33
CA LEU A 14 26.21 -60.84 22.90
C LEU A 14 24.87 -60.52 22.20
N VAL A 15 23.77 -61.15 22.61
CA VAL A 15 22.44 -60.87 22.01
C VAL A 15 21.90 -59.51 22.47
N LEU A 16 22.15 -59.12 23.72
CA LEU A 16 21.79 -57.79 24.24
C LEU A 16 22.65 -56.67 23.64
N ALA A 17 23.94 -56.92 23.35
CA ALA A 17 24.80 -55.95 22.67
C ALA A 17 24.39 -55.74 21.19
N VAL A 18 23.94 -56.79 20.48
CA VAL A 18 23.49 -56.66 19.08
C VAL A 18 22.14 -55.92 19.00
N LEU A 19 21.23 -56.10 19.96
CA LEU A 19 19.98 -55.34 20.01
C LEU A 19 20.16 -53.87 20.47
N ALA A 20 21.22 -53.57 21.23
CA ALA A 20 21.54 -52.20 21.63
C ALA A 20 22.26 -51.38 20.54
N VAL A 21 22.89 -52.04 19.55
CA VAL A 21 23.58 -51.36 18.43
C VAL A 21 22.67 -51.15 17.21
N SER A 22 21.58 -51.91 17.06
CA SER A 22 20.56 -51.65 16.04
C SER A 22 19.47 -50.65 16.46
N GLY A 23 19.53 -50.14 17.69
CA GLY A 23 18.70 -49.04 18.19
C GLY A 23 19.22 -47.67 17.77
N SER A 24 19.77 -47.55 16.56
CA SER A 24 19.96 -46.24 15.94
C SER A 24 18.57 -45.68 15.72
N ARG A 25 18.23 -44.63 16.48
CA ARG A 25 17.10 -43.74 16.20
C ARG A 25 17.06 -43.53 14.70
N ALA A 26 16.15 -44.22 14.01
CA ALA A 26 15.57 -43.70 12.80
C ALA A 26 14.83 -42.45 13.28
N ARG A 27 15.58 -41.35 13.36
CA ARG A 27 15.02 -40.01 13.30
C ARG A 27 14.35 -40.01 11.95
N SER A 28 13.06 -40.41 11.94
CA SER A 28 12.18 -40.17 10.82
C SER A 28 12.39 -38.69 10.54
N GLN A 29 13.13 -38.39 9.47
CA GLN A 29 13.14 -37.04 8.91
C GLN A 29 11.70 -36.85 8.48
N LYS A 30 10.86 -36.39 9.43
CA LYS A 30 9.57 -35.80 9.09
C LYS A 30 9.96 -34.68 8.16
N SER A 31 9.65 -34.85 6.88
CA SER A 31 9.69 -33.76 5.92
C SER A 31 8.99 -32.56 6.57
N PRO A 32 9.54 -31.35 6.46
CA PRO A 32 8.89 -30.17 7.01
C PRO A 32 7.44 -30.13 6.52
N PRO A 33 6.47 -29.76 7.39
CA PRO A 33 5.08 -29.66 6.98
C PRO A 33 4.96 -28.71 5.79
N SER A 34 4.17 -29.10 4.79
CA SER A 34 3.96 -28.30 3.59
C SER A 34 2.64 -27.52 3.67
N ILE A 35 2.68 -26.23 3.35
CA ILE A 35 1.49 -25.36 3.24
C ILE A 35 1.09 -25.18 1.78
N GLY A 36 -0.19 -25.31 1.45
CA GLY A 36 -0.69 -25.03 0.09
C GLY A 36 -1.05 -23.57 -0.08
N ILE A 37 -0.43 -22.86 -1.01
CA ILE A 37 -0.72 -21.46 -1.32
C ILE A 37 -1.12 -21.36 -2.79
N ALA A 38 -2.28 -20.77 -3.09
CA ALA A 38 -2.66 -20.45 -4.47
C ALA A 38 -2.23 -19.02 -4.79
N VAL A 39 -1.63 -18.83 -5.96
CA VAL A 39 -1.34 -17.50 -6.51
C VAL A 39 -2.18 -17.35 -7.77
N ILE A 40 -3.15 -16.44 -7.72
CA ILE A 40 -4.07 -16.16 -8.82
C ILE A 40 -3.67 -14.84 -9.46
N LEU A 41 -3.45 -14.89 -10.77
CA LEU A 41 -3.09 -13.74 -11.58
C LEU A 41 -4.18 -13.52 -12.62
N VAL A 42 -4.74 -12.32 -12.66
CA VAL A 42 -5.80 -11.97 -13.62
C VAL A 42 -5.30 -10.92 -14.60
N GLY A 43 -5.32 -11.24 -15.89
CA GLY A 43 -4.89 -10.32 -16.95
C GLY A 43 -3.75 -10.86 -17.81
N THR A 44 -3.05 -9.94 -18.48
CA THR A 44 -1.96 -10.26 -19.42
C THR A 44 -0.59 -10.35 -18.77
N SER A 45 -0.50 -10.15 -17.45
CA SER A 45 0.73 -10.36 -16.68
C SER A 45 1.34 -11.74 -16.96
N ASP A 46 2.54 -11.74 -17.54
CA ASP A 46 3.23 -12.92 -18.04
C ASP A 46 3.44 -13.99 -16.95
N GLU A 47 2.70 -15.10 -17.04
CA GLU A 47 2.93 -16.31 -16.23
C GLU A 47 4.39 -16.78 -16.25
N VAL A 48 5.12 -16.44 -17.33
CA VAL A 48 6.51 -16.83 -17.56
C VAL A 48 7.48 -16.09 -16.62
N ALA A 49 7.21 -14.83 -16.29
CA ALA A 49 8.07 -14.03 -15.39
C ALA A 49 7.90 -14.40 -13.91
N ILE A 50 6.75 -14.99 -13.54
CA ILE A 50 6.40 -15.29 -12.13
C ILE A 50 6.79 -16.72 -11.73
N LYS A 51 7.16 -17.58 -12.70
CA LYS A 51 7.79 -18.88 -12.38
C LYS A 51 9.10 -18.73 -11.60
N ASP A 52 9.82 -17.63 -11.82
CA ASP A 52 11.05 -17.29 -11.11
C ASP A 52 10.79 -16.65 -9.72
N ALA A 53 9.58 -16.16 -9.43
CA ALA A 53 9.21 -15.65 -8.10
C ALA A 53 9.12 -16.75 -7.02
N HIS A 54 9.15 -18.01 -7.44
CA HIS A 54 9.10 -19.20 -6.60
C HIS A 54 10.41 -20.01 -6.74
N GLU A 55 11.56 -19.37 -6.51
CA GLU A 55 12.76 -20.15 -6.23
C GLU A 55 12.57 -20.86 -4.89
N LYS A 56 12.55 -22.20 -4.94
CA LYS A 56 12.35 -23.07 -3.76
C LYS A 56 13.40 -22.85 -2.66
N ASP A 57 14.54 -22.27 -3.02
CA ASP A 57 15.66 -22.02 -2.12
C ASP A 57 15.41 -20.88 -1.13
N ASP A 58 14.55 -19.90 -1.47
CA ASP A 58 14.30 -18.73 -0.63
C ASP A 58 13.65 -19.09 0.72
N PHE A 59 12.84 -20.15 0.76
CA PHE A 59 12.03 -20.51 1.94
C PHE A 59 12.62 -21.65 2.78
N HIS A 60 13.81 -22.16 2.45
CA HIS A 60 14.42 -23.29 3.16
C HIS A 60 14.80 -23.00 4.62
N HIS A 61 14.93 -21.73 4.99
CA HIS A 61 15.20 -21.30 6.35
C HIS A 61 13.97 -21.39 7.27
N LEU A 62 12.76 -21.52 6.70
CA LEU A 62 11.51 -21.61 7.44
C LEU A 62 11.19 -23.06 7.84
N SER A 63 10.45 -23.22 8.95
CA SER A 63 10.06 -24.56 9.44
C SER A 63 8.95 -25.21 8.59
N VAL A 64 8.33 -24.42 7.69
CA VAL A 64 7.21 -24.80 6.83
C VAL A 64 7.61 -24.53 5.38
N VAL A 65 7.37 -25.49 4.49
CA VAL A 65 7.70 -25.34 3.06
C VAL A 65 6.44 -24.99 2.26
N PRO A 66 6.42 -23.88 1.52
CA PRO A 66 5.27 -23.54 0.69
C PRO A 66 5.21 -24.43 -0.56
N ARG A 67 4.01 -24.92 -0.86
CA ARG A 67 3.64 -25.53 -2.14
C ARG A 67 2.76 -24.52 -2.86
N VAL A 68 3.36 -23.80 -3.79
CA VAL A 68 2.67 -22.78 -4.58
C VAL A 68 2.03 -23.38 -5.81
N GLU A 69 0.76 -23.07 -6.02
CA GLU A 69 -0.01 -23.38 -7.23
C GLU A 69 -0.33 -22.06 -7.94
N LEU A 70 0.35 -21.82 -9.06
CA LEU A 70 0.13 -20.65 -9.91
C LEU A 70 -1.05 -20.89 -10.85
N VAL A 71 -1.95 -19.92 -10.92
CA VAL A 71 -3.17 -20.00 -11.73
C VAL A 71 -3.42 -18.66 -12.41
N ALA A 72 -3.36 -18.62 -13.75
CA ALA A 72 -3.87 -17.47 -14.48
C ALA A 72 -5.37 -17.57 -14.73
N MET A 73 -6.01 -16.40 -14.79
CA MET A 73 -7.38 -16.20 -15.21
C MET A 73 -7.46 -15.01 -16.16
N ASN A 74 -8.40 -15.03 -17.08
CA ASN A 74 -8.64 -13.91 -18.00
C ASN A 74 -9.91 -13.12 -17.65
N GLU A 75 -10.83 -13.72 -16.90
CA GLU A 75 -12.12 -13.14 -16.57
C GLU A 75 -12.09 -12.60 -15.12
N THR A 76 -12.50 -11.34 -14.93
CA THR A 76 -12.64 -10.69 -13.62
C THR A 76 -14.06 -10.78 -13.06
N ASP A 77 -14.97 -11.52 -13.72
CA ASP A 77 -16.35 -11.56 -13.26
C ASP A 77 -16.47 -12.26 -11.88
N PRO A 78 -17.40 -11.81 -11.02
CA PRO A 78 -17.51 -12.33 -9.66
C PRO A 78 -17.73 -13.84 -9.61
N LYS A 79 -18.47 -14.39 -10.58
CA LYS A 79 -18.79 -15.83 -10.63
C LYS A 79 -17.54 -16.65 -10.94
N SER A 80 -16.72 -16.22 -11.90
CA SER A 80 -15.47 -16.88 -12.27
C SER A 80 -14.46 -16.83 -11.12
N ILE A 81 -14.30 -15.68 -10.46
CA ILE A 81 -13.42 -15.53 -9.29
C ILE A 81 -13.84 -16.50 -8.17
N ILE A 82 -15.12 -16.48 -7.77
CA ILE A 82 -15.62 -17.34 -6.70
C ILE A 82 -15.48 -18.82 -7.05
N THR A 83 -15.91 -19.20 -8.26
CA THR A 83 -15.87 -20.61 -8.70
C THR A 83 -14.43 -21.11 -8.72
N ARG A 84 -13.50 -20.32 -9.27
CA ARG A 84 -12.10 -20.71 -9.37
C ARG A 84 -11.44 -20.89 -8.01
N ILE A 85 -11.65 -19.94 -7.09
CA ILE A 85 -11.11 -20.04 -5.73
C ILE A 85 -11.69 -21.25 -4.99
N CYS A 86 -12.97 -21.54 -5.17
CA CYS A 86 -13.63 -22.69 -4.55
C CYS A 86 -13.18 -24.05 -5.11
N ASP A 87 -12.92 -24.13 -6.41
CA ASP A 87 -12.36 -25.33 -7.04
C ASP A 87 -10.94 -25.59 -6.51
N LEU A 88 -10.11 -24.55 -6.40
CA LEU A 88 -8.74 -24.67 -5.86
C LEU A 88 -8.72 -25.11 -4.39
N MET A 89 -9.65 -24.63 -3.58
CA MET A 89 -9.83 -25.12 -2.20
C MET A 89 -10.17 -26.60 -2.14
N SER A 90 -11.07 -27.05 -3.00
CA SER A 90 -11.57 -28.44 -2.99
C SER A 90 -10.52 -29.42 -3.51
N ASP A 91 -9.84 -29.09 -4.62
CA ASP A 91 -8.91 -29.98 -5.32
C ASP A 91 -7.52 -30.01 -4.67
N ARG A 92 -7.01 -28.85 -4.25
CA ARG A 92 -5.62 -28.68 -3.83
C ARG A 92 -5.45 -28.46 -2.34
N LYS A 93 -6.53 -28.25 -1.57
CA LYS A 93 -6.50 -28.00 -0.13
C LYS A 93 -5.56 -26.84 0.23
N ILE A 94 -5.82 -25.67 -0.33
CA ILE A 94 -5.05 -24.46 -0.09
C ILE A 94 -5.38 -23.86 1.29
N GLN A 95 -4.39 -23.22 1.91
CA GLN A 95 -4.48 -22.55 3.22
C GLN A 95 -4.38 -21.03 3.12
N GLY A 96 -3.97 -20.50 1.96
CA GLY A 96 -3.94 -19.08 1.69
C GLY A 96 -3.97 -18.80 0.19
N VAL A 97 -4.43 -17.61 -0.16
CA VAL A 97 -4.54 -17.14 -1.55
C VAL A 97 -3.81 -15.81 -1.66
N VAL A 98 -2.97 -15.68 -2.68
CA VAL A 98 -2.42 -14.40 -3.14
C VAL A 98 -3.12 -14.07 -4.45
N PHE A 99 -3.72 -12.90 -4.54
CA PHE A 99 -4.49 -12.47 -5.69
C PHE A 99 -3.89 -11.18 -6.26
N ALA A 100 -3.70 -11.16 -7.57
CA ALA A 100 -3.23 -10.00 -8.30
C ALA A 100 -4.05 -9.86 -9.57
N ASP A 101 -4.39 -8.63 -9.93
CA ASP A 101 -5.07 -8.30 -11.16
C ASP A 101 -4.45 -7.07 -11.81
N ASP A 102 -4.56 -6.98 -13.14
CA ASP A 102 -4.12 -5.83 -13.93
C ASP A 102 -5.28 -4.87 -14.21
N THR A 103 -6.32 -4.86 -13.36
CA THR A 103 -7.54 -4.09 -13.61
C THR A 103 -7.74 -2.97 -12.60
N ASP A 104 -8.48 -1.94 -13.01
CA ASP A 104 -8.86 -0.83 -12.14
C ASP A 104 -10.19 -1.05 -11.41
N GLN A 105 -10.61 -2.31 -11.28
CA GLN A 105 -11.91 -2.65 -10.70
C GLN A 105 -11.81 -2.83 -9.18
N GLU A 106 -12.22 -1.81 -8.43
CA GLU A 106 -12.21 -1.83 -6.97
C GLU A 106 -13.19 -2.84 -6.37
N ALA A 107 -14.22 -3.24 -7.12
CA ALA A 107 -15.18 -4.27 -6.73
C ALA A 107 -14.52 -5.64 -6.49
N ILE A 108 -13.36 -5.93 -7.10
CA ILE A 108 -12.63 -7.18 -6.91
C ILE A 108 -12.23 -7.37 -5.46
N ALA A 109 -11.72 -6.32 -4.82
CA ALA A 109 -11.31 -6.38 -3.42
C ALA A 109 -12.49 -6.76 -2.52
N GLN A 110 -13.68 -6.19 -2.76
CA GLN A 110 -14.89 -6.50 -1.99
C GLN A 110 -15.34 -7.96 -2.16
N ILE A 111 -15.20 -8.51 -3.36
CA ILE A 111 -15.51 -9.92 -3.64
C ILE A 111 -14.54 -10.83 -2.89
N LEU A 112 -13.25 -10.50 -2.87
CA LEU A 112 -12.23 -11.24 -2.14
C LEU A 112 -12.45 -11.18 -0.63
N ASP A 113 -12.82 -10.02 -0.09
CA ASP A 113 -13.20 -9.86 1.31
C ASP A 113 -14.39 -10.77 1.68
N PHE A 114 -15.45 -10.77 0.86
CA PHE A 114 -16.59 -11.67 1.03
C PHE A 114 -16.16 -13.14 1.05
N ILE A 115 -15.30 -13.57 0.11
CA ILE A 115 -14.79 -14.95 0.09
C ILE A 115 -13.97 -15.24 1.35
N SER A 116 -13.12 -14.32 1.79
CA SER A 116 -12.31 -14.48 2.99
C SER A 116 -13.19 -14.65 4.24
N ALA A 117 -14.22 -13.80 4.42
CA ALA A 117 -15.16 -13.91 5.52
C ALA A 117 -15.92 -15.26 5.53
N GLN A 118 -16.38 -15.74 4.36
CA GLN A 118 -17.11 -17.01 4.26
C GLN A 118 -16.21 -18.26 4.42
N THR A 119 -14.95 -18.15 4.00
CA THR A 119 -14.02 -19.27 3.98
C THR A 119 -13.10 -19.30 5.19
N LEU A 120 -12.98 -18.19 5.93
CA LEU A 120 -11.97 -17.95 6.97
C LEU A 120 -10.56 -18.28 6.48
N THR A 121 -10.31 -18.04 5.20
CA THR A 121 -9.03 -18.30 4.54
C THR A 121 -8.35 -16.95 4.29
N PRO A 122 -7.06 -16.79 4.65
CA PRO A 122 -6.34 -15.56 4.38
C PRO A 122 -6.18 -15.33 2.88
N ILE A 123 -6.57 -14.13 2.44
CA ILE A 123 -6.44 -13.70 1.06
C ILE A 123 -5.63 -12.40 1.05
N LEU A 124 -4.59 -12.33 0.21
CA LEU A 124 -3.73 -11.16 0.06
C LEU A 124 -3.91 -10.53 -1.33
N GLY A 125 -4.39 -9.29 -1.39
CA GLY A 125 -4.46 -8.49 -2.62
C GLY A 125 -3.17 -7.68 -2.83
N ILE A 126 -2.44 -7.93 -3.91
CA ILE A 126 -1.08 -7.40 -4.10
C ILE A 126 -0.93 -6.36 -5.23
N HIS A 127 -1.87 -6.31 -6.17
CA HIS A 127 -1.79 -5.44 -7.36
C HIS A 127 -3.17 -5.17 -7.95
N GLY A 128 -3.32 -4.04 -8.64
CA GLY A 128 -4.56 -3.63 -9.31
C GLY A 128 -5.72 -3.43 -8.34
N GLY A 129 -6.92 -3.80 -8.78
CA GLY A 129 -8.19 -3.69 -8.08
C GLY A 129 -8.19 -4.38 -6.73
N SER A 130 -7.53 -5.53 -6.59
CA SER A 130 -7.39 -6.24 -5.31
C SER A 130 -6.56 -5.48 -4.27
N SER A 131 -5.70 -4.54 -4.70
CA SER A 131 -4.92 -3.68 -3.82
C SER A 131 -5.55 -2.31 -3.56
N MET A 132 -6.65 -1.99 -4.25
CA MET A 132 -7.38 -0.74 -4.07
C MET A 132 -8.11 -0.69 -2.72
N ILE A 133 -8.23 0.51 -2.16
CA ILE A 133 -8.95 0.73 -0.91
C ILE A 133 -10.39 0.23 -1.02
N MET A 134 -10.88 -0.36 0.07
CA MET A 134 -12.28 -0.67 0.29
C MET A 134 -12.83 -0.04 1.57
N ALA A 135 -14.14 -0.19 1.76
CA ALA A 135 -14.84 0.12 3.01
C ALA A 135 -14.31 -0.71 4.20
N ASP A 136 -14.91 -0.49 5.37
CA ASP A 136 -14.69 -1.33 6.54
C ASP A 136 -14.89 -2.81 6.21
N LYS A 137 -13.90 -3.62 6.57
CA LYS A 137 -13.90 -5.08 6.39
C LYS A 137 -14.72 -5.75 7.49
N ASP A 138 -15.27 -6.92 7.20
CA ASP A 138 -15.91 -7.75 8.22
C ASP A 138 -14.87 -8.18 9.28
N GLU A 139 -15.20 -8.11 10.57
CA GLU A 139 -14.29 -8.48 11.67
C GLU A 139 -13.78 -9.93 11.58
N SER A 140 -14.54 -10.82 10.93
CA SER A 140 -14.17 -12.22 10.71
C SER A 140 -13.36 -12.45 9.43
N SER A 141 -13.24 -11.43 8.58
CA SER A 141 -12.46 -11.48 7.35
C SER A 141 -10.96 -11.50 7.63
N MET A 142 -10.23 -12.24 6.81
CA MET A 142 -8.77 -12.31 6.83
C MET A 142 -8.20 -11.80 5.50
N PHE A 143 -8.81 -10.74 4.97
CA PHE A 143 -8.39 -10.10 3.74
C PHE A 143 -7.41 -8.95 3.99
N PHE A 144 -6.19 -9.09 3.48
CA PHE A 144 -5.16 -8.06 3.60
C PHE A 144 -4.75 -7.52 2.24
N GLN A 145 -4.35 -6.25 2.22
CA GLN A 145 -4.01 -5.54 0.99
C GLN A 145 -2.65 -4.88 1.12
N PHE A 146 -1.86 -4.95 0.05
CA PHE A 146 -0.57 -4.25 -0.01
C PHE A 146 -0.74 -2.76 -0.26
N GLY A 147 -1.93 -2.33 -0.69
CA GLY A 147 -2.26 -0.92 -0.83
C GLY A 147 -2.19 -0.16 0.50
N PRO A 148 -1.85 1.14 0.47
CA PRO A 148 -1.90 2.00 1.64
C PRO A 148 -3.33 2.29 2.08
N SER A 149 -3.53 2.47 3.38
CA SER A 149 -4.83 2.87 3.92
C SER A 149 -5.23 4.28 3.50
N ILE A 150 -6.53 4.59 3.54
CA ILE A 150 -7.08 5.93 3.32
C ILE A 150 -6.36 6.95 4.19
N GLU A 151 -6.13 6.60 5.46
CA GLU A 151 -5.52 7.50 6.43
C GLU A 151 -4.07 7.84 6.08
N GLN A 152 -3.31 6.85 5.63
CA GLN A 152 -1.93 7.05 5.19
C GLN A 152 -1.90 7.92 3.93
N GLN A 153 -2.77 7.65 2.96
CA GLN A 153 -2.86 8.45 1.73
C GLN A 153 -3.22 9.90 2.03
N ALA A 154 -4.24 10.13 2.86
CA ALA A 154 -4.64 11.46 3.31
C ALA A 154 -3.49 12.20 4.03
N SER A 155 -2.73 11.49 4.87
CA SER A 155 -1.56 12.07 5.53
C SER A 155 -0.47 12.45 4.52
N VAL A 156 -0.19 11.62 3.50
CA VAL A 156 0.78 11.97 2.46
C VAL A 156 0.31 13.16 1.62
N MET A 157 -0.98 13.23 1.28
CA MET A 157 -1.57 14.38 0.57
C MET A 157 -1.40 15.68 1.37
N LEU A 158 -1.64 15.64 2.69
CA LEU A 158 -1.39 16.79 3.57
C LEU A 158 0.09 17.17 3.65
N ASN A 159 1.00 16.19 3.74
CA ASN A 159 2.44 16.46 3.73
C ASN A 159 2.90 17.08 2.39
N ILE A 160 2.32 16.70 1.25
CA ILE A 160 2.59 17.35 -0.05
C ILE A 160 2.17 18.82 0.00
N MET A 161 0.96 19.09 0.48
CA MET A 161 0.46 20.46 0.61
C MET A 161 1.30 21.28 1.59
N GLU A 162 1.76 20.67 2.68
CA GLU A 162 2.62 21.33 3.66
C GLU A 162 4.02 21.63 3.09
N GLU A 163 4.57 20.75 2.25
CA GLU A 163 5.89 20.96 1.64
C GLU A 163 5.88 22.14 0.65
N TYR A 164 4.75 22.40 -0.01
CA TYR A 164 4.56 23.51 -0.96
C TYR A 164 3.80 24.72 -0.39
N ASP A 165 3.58 24.77 0.92
CA ASP A 165 2.84 25.85 1.61
C ASP A 165 1.42 26.09 1.07
N TRP A 166 0.75 25.03 0.61
CA TRP A 166 -0.62 25.07 0.11
C TRP A 166 -1.63 24.92 1.25
N TYR A 167 -1.92 26.01 1.94
CA TYR A 167 -2.79 25.97 3.14
C TYR A 167 -4.29 26.12 2.85
N ILE A 168 -4.67 26.64 1.68
CA ILE A 168 -6.06 26.87 1.28
C ILE A 168 -6.48 25.78 0.30
N PHE A 169 -7.46 24.96 0.67
CA PHE A 169 -7.91 23.86 -0.17
C PHE A 169 -9.39 23.49 0.05
N SER A 170 -9.95 22.76 -0.90
CA SER A 170 -11.29 22.16 -0.80
C SER A 170 -11.24 20.66 -0.99
N ILE A 171 -12.28 19.98 -0.50
CA ILE A 171 -12.44 18.53 -0.64
C ILE A 171 -13.67 18.24 -1.49
N VAL A 172 -13.50 17.40 -2.51
CA VAL A 172 -14.58 16.86 -3.34
C VAL A 172 -14.59 15.35 -3.17
N THR A 173 -15.72 14.79 -2.74
CA THR A 173 -15.88 13.34 -2.59
C THR A 173 -17.15 12.87 -3.28
N THR A 174 -17.18 11.61 -3.71
CA THR A 174 -18.42 10.90 -4.08
C THR A 174 -18.94 10.09 -2.89
N TYR A 175 -20.04 9.36 -3.09
CA TYR A 175 -20.54 8.38 -2.10
C TYR A 175 -19.73 7.08 -2.07
N PHE A 176 -18.55 7.04 -2.71
CA PHE A 176 -17.68 5.88 -2.65
C PHE A 176 -17.32 5.54 -1.18
N PRO A 177 -17.35 4.27 -0.77
CA PRO A 177 -17.07 3.89 0.61
C PRO A 177 -15.73 4.40 1.14
N GLY A 178 -15.69 4.78 2.42
CA GLY A 178 -14.51 5.38 3.05
C GLY A 178 -14.39 6.90 2.89
N TYR A 179 -15.31 7.57 2.19
CA TYR A 179 -15.29 9.03 2.05
C TYR A 179 -15.39 9.77 3.41
N GLN A 180 -16.16 9.22 4.36
CA GLN A 180 -16.30 9.81 5.69
C GLN A 180 -14.98 9.73 6.46
N ASP A 181 -14.29 8.59 6.39
CA ASP A 181 -13.00 8.39 7.07
C ASP A 181 -11.93 9.27 6.46
N PHE A 182 -11.94 9.43 5.13
CA PHE A 182 -11.07 10.38 4.43
C PHE A 182 -11.26 11.82 4.93
N VAL A 183 -12.51 12.31 4.93
CA VAL A 183 -12.84 13.67 5.40
C VAL A 183 -12.53 13.86 6.88
N ASN A 184 -12.89 12.88 7.72
CA ASN A 184 -12.66 12.92 9.16
C ASN A 184 -11.17 12.89 9.49
N LYS A 185 -10.38 12.08 8.78
CA LYS A 185 -8.93 12.03 8.94
C LYS A 185 -8.29 13.37 8.60
N ILE A 186 -8.68 13.97 7.48
CA ILE A 186 -8.17 15.28 7.06
C ILE A 186 -8.52 16.34 8.11
N ARG A 187 -9.79 16.41 8.53
CA ARG A 187 -10.25 17.35 9.56
C ARG A 187 -9.48 17.18 10.86
N SER A 188 -9.35 15.96 11.35
CA SER A 188 -8.62 15.64 12.58
C SER A 188 -7.13 16.00 12.48
N THR A 189 -6.51 15.78 11.32
CA THR A 189 -5.09 16.09 11.12
C THR A 189 -4.86 17.61 11.09
N ILE A 190 -5.73 18.36 10.41
CA ILE A 190 -5.70 19.83 10.37
C ILE A 190 -5.88 20.43 11.76
N GLU A 191 -6.90 19.99 12.51
CA GLU A 191 -7.23 20.50 13.84
C GLU A 191 -6.09 20.32 14.85
N ASN A 192 -5.31 19.23 14.70
CA ASN A 192 -4.17 18.93 15.55
C ASN A 192 -2.87 19.61 15.09
N SER A 193 -2.86 20.23 13.92
CA SER A 193 -1.69 20.90 13.37
C SER A 193 -1.63 22.36 13.82
N PHE A 194 -0.41 22.89 13.99
CA PHE A 194 -0.20 24.32 14.28
C PHE A 194 -0.21 25.19 13.02
N VAL A 195 -0.35 24.55 11.85
CA VAL A 195 -0.32 25.17 10.53
C VAL A 195 -1.64 25.90 10.25
N GLY A 196 -1.59 26.96 9.45
CA GLY A 196 -2.72 27.86 9.14
C GLY A 196 -3.67 27.33 8.07
N TRP A 197 -4.08 26.07 8.16
CA TRP A 197 -4.96 25.47 7.16
C TRP A 197 -6.32 26.16 7.09
N GLU A 198 -6.81 26.34 5.87
CA GLU A 198 -8.12 26.88 5.55
C GLU A 198 -8.84 25.90 4.62
N LEU A 199 -9.76 25.12 5.19
CA LEU A 199 -10.66 24.25 4.44
C LEU A 199 -11.89 25.06 4.05
N GLU A 200 -12.02 25.42 2.77
CA GLU A 200 -13.12 26.27 2.29
C GLU A 200 -14.44 25.49 2.19
N GLU A 201 -14.44 24.43 1.38
CA GLU A 201 -15.66 23.68 1.06
C GLU A 201 -15.41 22.16 1.09
N VAL A 202 -16.46 21.43 1.47
CA VAL A 202 -16.52 19.97 1.37
C VAL A 202 -17.74 19.60 0.54
N LEU A 203 -17.50 19.21 -0.71
CA LEU A 203 -18.55 18.86 -1.65
C LEU A 203 -18.72 17.34 -1.71
N LEU A 204 -19.94 16.88 -1.45
CA LEU A 204 -20.36 15.51 -1.68
C LEU A 204 -21.18 15.46 -2.98
N LEU A 205 -20.65 14.75 -3.98
CA LEU A 205 -21.26 14.57 -5.29
C LEU A 205 -22.02 13.23 -5.31
N ASP A 206 -23.30 13.30 -5.69
CA ASP A 206 -24.14 12.12 -5.89
C ASP A 206 -24.02 11.64 -7.33
N MET A 207 -23.35 10.52 -7.52
CA MET A 207 -23.16 9.86 -8.82
C MET A 207 -24.27 8.84 -9.14
N SER A 208 -25.16 8.54 -8.17
CA SER A 208 -26.18 7.50 -8.31
C SER A 208 -27.45 7.97 -9.04
N LEU A 209 -27.65 9.28 -9.10
CA LEU A 209 -28.74 9.92 -9.78
C LEU A 209 -28.20 10.52 -11.08
N ASP A 210 -28.88 10.26 -12.20
CA ASP A 210 -28.79 11.01 -13.47
C ASP A 210 -29.27 12.48 -13.28
N ASP A 211 -29.00 13.09 -12.13
CA ASP A 211 -29.19 14.50 -11.85
C ASP A 211 -28.25 15.25 -12.80
N GLY A 212 -28.81 15.66 -13.94
CA GLY A 212 -28.05 16.10 -15.10
C GLY A 212 -26.94 17.09 -14.77
N ASP A 213 -25.86 17.00 -15.55
CA ASP A 213 -24.53 17.63 -15.45
C ASP A 213 -24.54 19.02 -14.78
N SER A 214 -25.59 19.81 -15.05
CA SER A 214 -25.90 21.07 -14.39
C SER A 214 -25.80 21.09 -12.86
N LYS A 215 -26.18 20.03 -12.12
CA LYS A 215 -26.13 20.02 -10.65
C LYS A 215 -24.69 19.94 -10.17
N ILE A 216 -23.93 18.98 -10.71
CA ILE A 216 -22.51 18.79 -10.42
C ILE A 216 -21.73 20.04 -10.86
N GLN A 217 -22.03 20.55 -12.05
CA GLN A 217 -21.44 21.79 -12.57
C GLN A 217 -21.69 22.98 -11.64
N ASN A 218 -22.90 23.14 -11.10
CA ASN A 218 -23.24 24.21 -10.18
C ASN A 218 -22.58 24.05 -8.80
N GLN A 219 -22.37 22.82 -8.34
CA GLN A 219 -21.62 22.56 -7.11
C GLN A 219 -20.13 22.86 -7.30
N LEU A 220 -19.53 22.39 -8.40
CA LEU A 220 -18.13 22.62 -8.73
C LEU A 220 -17.82 24.11 -8.92
N LYS A 221 -18.73 24.91 -9.50
CA LYS A 221 -18.57 26.38 -9.64
C LYS A 221 -18.43 27.13 -8.31
N LYS A 222 -18.75 26.52 -7.17
CA LYS A 222 -18.57 27.14 -5.85
C LYS A 222 -17.12 27.09 -5.37
N LEU A 223 -16.30 26.22 -5.96
CA LEU A 223 -14.90 26.04 -5.58
C LEU A 223 -14.08 27.26 -6.01
N GLN A 224 -13.38 27.87 -5.06
CA GLN A 224 -12.47 28.99 -5.29
C GLN A 224 -11.04 28.65 -4.88
N SER A 225 -10.87 27.68 -3.98
CA SER A 225 -9.58 27.18 -3.53
C SER A 225 -8.65 26.73 -4.67
N PRO A 226 -7.35 27.06 -4.59
CA PRO A 226 -6.35 26.65 -5.58
C PRO A 226 -6.08 25.14 -5.57
N ILE A 227 -6.17 24.48 -4.41
CA ILE A 227 -5.95 23.03 -4.29
C ILE A 227 -7.28 22.33 -4.05
N ILE A 228 -7.50 21.24 -4.80
CA ILE A 228 -8.70 20.42 -4.69
C ILE A 228 -8.30 18.97 -4.45
N LEU A 229 -8.72 18.41 -3.32
CA LEU A 229 -8.59 16.99 -3.01
C LEU A 229 -9.81 16.26 -3.55
N LEU A 230 -9.61 15.27 -4.43
CA LEU A 230 -10.71 14.50 -5.02
C LEU A 230 -10.65 13.04 -4.56
N TYR A 231 -11.73 12.54 -3.96
CA TYR A 231 -11.90 11.14 -3.53
C TYR A 231 -13.10 10.50 -4.23
N CYS A 232 -12.83 9.62 -5.19
CA CYS A 232 -13.84 8.91 -5.99
C CYS A 232 -13.20 7.69 -6.69
N THR A 233 -14.00 6.89 -7.39
CA THR A 233 -13.47 5.82 -8.25
C THR A 233 -12.85 6.38 -9.54
N LYS A 234 -12.06 5.57 -10.26
CA LYS A 234 -11.48 5.97 -11.54
C LYS A 234 -12.55 6.34 -12.57
N GLU A 235 -13.65 5.58 -12.65
CA GLU A 235 -14.77 5.87 -13.53
C GLU A 235 -15.46 7.19 -13.16
N GLU A 236 -15.78 7.40 -11.88
CA GLU A 236 -16.39 8.65 -11.41
C GLU A 236 -15.47 9.86 -11.67
N ALA A 237 -14.16 9.68 -11.48
CA ALA A 237 -13.17 10.72 -11.74
C ALA A 237 -13.17 11.17 -13.21
N THR A 238 -13.32 10.25 -14.17
CA THR A 238 -13.36 10.62 -15.59
C THR A 238 -14.51 11.58 -15.88
N TYR A 239 -15.69 11.29 -15.34
CA TYR A 239 -16.87 12.13 -15.48
C TYR A 239 -16.74 13.46 -14.74
N ILE A 240 -16.21 13.45 -13.51
CA ILE A 240 -15.97 14.67 -12.73
C ILE A 240 -14.97 15.59 -13.45
N PHE A 241 -13.90 15.04 -14.03
CA PHE A 241 -12.93 15.82 -14.79
C PHE A 241 -13.47 16.34 -16.12
N GLU A 242 -14.34 15.58 -16.80
CA GLU A 242 -15.06 16.07 -17.98
C GLU A 242 -15.88 17.32 -17.64
N VAL A 243 -16.68 17.27 -16.56
CA VAL A 243 -17.46 18.43 -16.09
C VAL A 243 -16.56 19.55 -15.59
N ALA A 244 -15.50 19.25 -14.83
CA ALA A 244 -14.55 20.24 -14.33
C ALA A 244 -13.84 21.00 -15.45
N ASN A 245 -13.52 20.30 -16.55
CA ASN A 245 -12.96 20.91 -17.75
C ASN A 245 -13.93 21.89 -18.40
N SER A 246 -15.24 21.59 -18.41
CA SER A 246 -16.27 22.53 -18.89
C SER A 246 -16.39 23.80 -18.02
N VAL A 247 -16.03 23.72 -16.74
CA VAL A 247 -16.08 24.84 -15.77
C VAL A 247 -14.76 25.62 -15.72
N GLY A 248 -13.67 25.06 -16.24
CA GLY A 248 -12.33 25.65 -16.20
C GLY A 248 -11.57 25.38 -14.90
N LEU A 249 -12.02 24.41 -14.08
CA LEU A 249 -11.32 24.01 -12.85
C LEU A 249 -10.11 23.10 -13.12
N THR A 250 -9.91 22.66 -14.36
CA THR A 250 -8.70 21.96 -14.82
C THR A 250 -7.64 22.92 -15.36
N GLY A 251 -7.95 24.22 -15.38
CA GLY A 251 -7.09 25.27 -15.92
C GLY A 251 -6.10 25.82 -14.90
N TYR A 252 -5.48 26.94 -15.28
CA TYR A 252 -4.47 27.62 -14.49
C TYR A 252 -4.98 28.00 -13.08
N GLY A 253 -4.11 27.81 -12.07
CA GLY A 253 -4.39 28.15 -10.68
C GLY A 253 -5.07 27.06 -9.87
N TYR A 254 -5.56 26.00 -10.52
CA TYR A 254 -6.15 24.84 -9.86
C TYR A 254 -5.24 23.61 -9.96
N THR A 255 -4.95 22.98 -8.83
CA THR A 255 -4.21 21.71 -8.78
C THR A 255 -5.05 20.65 -8.09
N TRP A 256 -5.19 19.50 -8.76
CA TRP A 256 -5.95 18.37 -8.26
C TRP A 256 -5.01 17.34 -7.65
N ILE A 257 -5.35 16.86 -6.45
CA ILE A 257 -4.65 15.77 -5.78
C ILE A 257 -5.64 14.64 -5.56
N VAL A 258 -5.28 13.44 -6.04
CA VAL A 258 -6.13 12.25 -5.98
C VAL A 258 -5.43 11.08 -5.28
N PRO A 259 -6.17 10.18 -4.62
CA PRO A 259 -5.61 8.96 -4.06
C PRO A 259 -5.18 7.98 -5.17
N SER A 260 -4.54 6.88 -4.77
CA SER A 260 -4.16 5.77 -5.65
C SER A 260 -5.37 5.14 -6.37
N LEU A 261 -6.56 5.18 -5.77
CA LEU A 261 -7.80 4.65 -6.36
C LEU A 261 -8.13 5.28 -7.73
N VAL A 262 -7.86 6.58 -7.89
CA VAL A 262 -8.17 7.30 -9.14
C VAL A 262 -7.09 7.09 -10.20
N ALA A 263 -5.83 7.05 -9.78
CA ALA A 263 -4.74 6.74 -10.71
C ALA A 263 -4.85 5.29 -11.20
N GLY A 264 -5.12 4.36 -10.28
CA GLY A 264 -5.16 2.93 -10.55
C GLY A 264 -3.86 2.46 -11.19
N ASP A 265 -4.00 1.65 -12.24
CA ASP A 265 -2.93 1.28 -13.14
C ASP A 265 -2.36 2.50 -13.86
N THR A 266 -1.04 2.68 -13.73
CA THR A 266 -0.31 3.79 -14.32
C THR A 266 -0.13 3.67 -15.84
N ASP A 267 -0.39 2.50 -16.42
CA ASP A 267 -0.33 2.29 -17.87
C ASP A 267 -1.57 2.84 -18.60
N THR A 268 -2.72 2.90 -17.94
CA THR A 268 -4.00 3.33 -18.53
C THR A 268 -4.44 4.70 -18.02
N VAL A 269 -4.27 5.74 -18.84
CA VAL A 269 -4.65 7.12 -18.48
C VAL A 269 -5.85 7.57 -19.32
N PRO A 270 -7.04 7.82 -18.72
CA PRO A 270 -8.20 8.39 -19.40
C PRO A 270 -7.88 9.75 -20.01
N ALA A 271 -8.53 10.16 -21.11
CA ALA A 271 -8.19 11.40 -21.84
C ALA A 271 -8.62 12.67 -21.08
N GLU A 272 -9.62 12.53 -20.21
CA GLU A 272 -10.26 13.59 -19.44
C GLU A 272 -9.37 14.09 -18.29
N PHE A 273 -8.39 13.28 -17.87
CA PHE A 273 -7.51 13.63 -16.76
C PHE A 273 -6.65 14.85 -17.12
N PRO A 274 -6.62 15.89 -16.27
CA PRO A 274 -5.85 17.10 -16.53
C PRO A 274 -4.36 16.87 -16.34
N THR A 275 -3.54 17.55 -17.14
CA THR A 275 -2.09 17.59 -16.91
C THR A 275 -1.81 18.29 -15.58
N GLY A 276 -0.79 17.85 -14.84
CA GLY A 276 -0.51 18.40 -13.51
C GLY A 276 -1.28 17.72 -12.38
N LEU A 277 -2.08 16.68 -12.67
CA LEU A 277 -2.74 15.85 -11.67
C LEU A 277 -1.70 15.14 -10.79
N ILE A 278 -1.82 15.31 -9.47
CA ILE A 278 -0.96 14.67 -8.47
C ILE A 278 -1.67 13.44 -7.94
N SER A 279 -0.98 12.31 -7.87
CA SER A 279 -1.48 11.14 -7.18
C SER A 279 -0.43 10.52 -6.26
N VAL A 280 -0.90 9.83 -5.22
CA VAL A 280 -0.08 8.99 -4.36
C VAL A 280 -0.31 7.55 -4.76
N SER A 281 0.72 6.87 -5.25
CA SER A 281 0.66 5.47 -5.63
C SER A 281 1.67 4.63 -4.86
N TYR A 282 1.49 3.32 -4.89
CA TYR A 282 2.46 2.38 -4.37
C TYR A 282 3.69 2.30 -5.30
N ASP A 283 4.86 1.99 -4.76
CA ASP A 283 6.10 1.96 -5.55
C ASP A 283 6.13 0.77 -6.53
N GLU A 284 5.58 0.94 -7.73
CA GLU A 284 5.55 -0.09 -8.78
C GLU A 284 6.90 -0.37 -9.43
N TRP A 285 7.73 0.65 -9.65
CA TRP A 285 8.96 0.46 -10.41
C TRP A 285 10.11 -0.07 -9.54
N ASP A 286 10.20 0.27 -8.24
CA ASP A 286 11.24 -0.31 -7.37
C ASP A 286 10.79 -1.67 -6.80
N TYR A 287 9.48 -1.96 -6.82
CA TYR A 287 8.89 -3.15 -6.23
C TYR A 287 7.76 -3.73 -7.11
N GLY A 288 8.21 -4.42 -8.16
CA GLY A 288 7.35 -5.04 -9.18
C GLY A 288 6.59 -6.28 -8.71
N LEU A 289 5.67 -6.76 -9.57
CA LEU A 289 4.74 -7.84 -9.27
C LEU A 289 5.38 -9.15 -8.76
N PRO A 290 6.47 -9.70 -9.36
CA PRO A 290 7.10 -10.93 -8.87
C PRO A 290 7.60 -10.82 -7.44
N ALA A 291 8.16 -9.66 -7.07
CA ALA A 291 8.64 -9.41 -5.71
C ALA A 291 7.47 -9.31 -4.72
N ARG A 292 6.32 -8.75 -5.13
CA ARG A 292 5.09 -8.72 -4.32
C ARG A 292 4.49 -10.10 -4.12
N VAL A 293 4.45 -10.93 -5.16
CA VAL A 293 4.01 -12.33 -5.07
C VAL A 293 4.88 -13.08 -4.07
N ARG A 294 6.20 -12.93 -4.17
CA ARG A 294 7.17 -13.56 -3.25
C ARG A 294 6.93 -13.13 -1.80
N ASP A 295 6.77 -11.84 -1.55
CA ASP A 295 6.51 -11.32 -0.21
C ASP A 295 5.13 -11.76 0.31
N GLY A 296 4.11 -11.87 -0.54
CA GLY A 296 2.80 -12.44 -0.18
C GLY A 296 2.89 -13.91 0.27
N ILE A 297 3.64 -14.73 -0.47
CA ILE A 297 3.94 -16.12 -0.09
C ILE A 297 4.73 -16.16 1.22
N ALA A 298 5.71 -15.25 1.39
CA ALA A 298 6.52 -15.15 2.57
C ALA A 298 5.69 -14.82 3.82
N ILE A 299 4.71 -13.90 3.70
CA ILE A 299 3.82 -13.51 4.79
C ILE A 299 3.03 -14.72 5.31
N ILE A 300 2.36 -15.44 4.42
CA ILE A 300 1.54 -16.61 4.78
C ILE A 300 2.42 -17.72 5.37
N THR A 301 3.58 -17.97 4.77
CA THR A 301 4.50 -19.04 5.20
C THR A 301 5.15 -18.72 6.54
N THR A 302 5.56 -17.49 6.77
CA THR A 302 6.17 -17.03 8.03
C THR A 302 5.14 -17.10 9.15
N ALA A 303 3.94 -16.58 8.93
CA ALA A 303 2.85 -16.67 9.92
C ALA A 303 2.54 -18.13 10.30
N ALA A 304 2.50 -19.04 9.31
CA ALA A 304 2.30 -20.46 9.57
C ALA A 304 3.49 -21.11 10.31
N SER A 305 4.72 -20.69 10.00
CA SER A 305 5.94 -21.15 10.68
C SER A 305 5.98 -20.69 12.14
N ASP A 306 5.64 -19.44 12.41
CA ASP A 306 5.60 -18.88 13.76
C ASP A 306 4.51 -19.56 14.58
N MET A 307 3.33 -19.74 14.00
CA MET A 307 2.24 -20.48 14.63
C MET A 307 2.61 -21.94 14.93
N LEU A 308 3.30 -22.62 14.01
CA LEU A 308 3.83 -23.97 14.26
C LEU A 308 4.86 -23.96 15.40
N SER A 309 5.73 -22.95 15.46
CA SER A 309 6.77 -22.86 16.48
C SER A 309 6.21 -22.66 17.89
N GLU A 310 5.15 -21.83 18.02
CA GLU A 310 4.55 -21.52 19.31
C GLU A 310 3.49 -22.53 19.75
N HIS A 311 2.65 -23.01 18.82
CA HIS A 311 1.47 -23.82 19.14
C HIS A 311 1.58 -25.28 18.67
N SER A 312 2.66 -25.65 17.98
CA SER A 312 2.91 -27.01 17.49
C SER A 312 1.84 -27.57 16.56
N PHE A 313 0.96 -26.74 16.01
CA PHE A 313 -0.04 -27.13 15.01
C PHE A 313 -0.20 -26.05 13.93
N ILE A 314 -0.57 -26.47 12.73
CA ILE A 314 -1.00 -25.60 11.62
C ILE A 314 -2.48 -25.91 11.36
N PRO A 315 -3.36 -24.90 11.18
CA PRO A 315 -4.76 -25.13 10.87
C PRO A 315 -4.91 -26.00 9.62
N GLU A 316 -5.72 -27.05 9.67
CA GLU A 316 -5.97 -27.85 8.48
C GLU A 316 -6.69 -27.01 7.41
N PRO A 317 -6.32 -27.13 6.12
CA PRO A 317 -7.00 -26.42 5.04
C PRO A 317 -8.50 -26.75 5.01
N LYS A 318 -9.32 -25.76 4.61
CA LYS A 318 -10.75 -26.01 4.36
C LYS A 318 -10.89 -26.88 3.12
N SER A 319 -11.78 -27.87 3.16
CA SER A 319 -11.99 -28.80 2.04
C SER A 319 -13.09 -28.35 1.07
N SER A 320 -13.86 -27.30 1.40
CA SER A 320 -14.95 -26.81 0.55
C SER A 320 -15.42 -25.41 0.96
N CYS A 321 -15.81 -24.58 -0.02
CA CYS A 321 -16.51 -23.32 0.21
C CYS A 321 -17.93 -23.50 0.73
N TYR A 322 -18.62 -24.57 0.33
CA TYR A 322 -20.08 -24.70 0.50
C TYR A 322 -20.52 -25.03 1.93
N ASN A 323 -19.60 -25.51 2.77
CA ASN A 323 -19.88 -25.83 4.17
C ASN A 323 -19.22 -24.80 5.09
N THR A 324 -20.01 -23.98 5.77
CA THR A 324 -19.58 -23.12 6.87
C THR A 324 -19.52 -23.95 8.15
N HIS A 325 -18.31 -24.25 8.62
CA HIS A 325 -18.10 -24.92 9.90
C HIS A 325 -17.72 -23.89 10.97
N GLU A 326 -18.68 -23.53 11.83
CA GLU A 326 -18.52 -22.59 12.96
C GLU A 326 -17.38 -22.96 13.93
N LYS A 327 -16.93 -24.21 13.96
CA LYS A 327 -15.92 -24.72 14.91
C LYS A 327 -14.49 -24.20 14.69
N ARG A 328 -14.21 -23.39 13.65
CA ARG A 328 -12.85 -22.91 13.32
C ARG A 328 -12.59 -21.42 13.60
N ILE A 329 -13.60 -20.67 14.04
CA ILE A 329 -13.46 -19.22 14.31
C ILE A 329 -12.32 -18.91 15.30
N TYR A 330 -12.12 -19.76 16.31
CA TYR A 330 -11.03 -19.57 17.26
C TYR A 330 -9.63 -19.74 16.61
N GLN A 331 -9.49 -20.70 15.70
CA GLN A 331 -8.22 -20.97 15.02
C GLN A 331 -7.93 -19.92 13.94
N SER A 332 -8.95 -19.40 13.26
CA SER A 332 -8.80 -18.31 12.29
C SER A 332 -8.42 -17.00 12.95
N ASN A 333 -9.06 -16.63 14.06
CA ASN A 333 -8.73 -15.40 14.80
C ASN A 333 -7.28 -15.42 15.32
N MET A 334 -6.82 -16.60 15.70
CA MET A 334 -5.44 -16.80 16.10
C MET A 334 -4.47 -16.63 14.92
N LEU A 335 -4.77 -17.24 13.77
CA LEU A 335 -3.95 -17.09 12.56
C LEU A 335 -3.92 -15.63 12.09
N ASN A 336 -5.05 -14.91 12.18
CA ASN A 336 -5.16 -13.49 11.85
C ASN A 336 -4.12 -12.67 12.62
N ARG A 337 -3.99 -12.90 13.93
CA ARG A 337 -3.00 -12.21 14.77
C ARG A 337 -1.55 -12.46 14.34
N TYR A 338 -1.21 -13.65 13.82
CA TYR A 338 0.13 -13.92 13.28
C TYR A 338 0.35 -13.30 11.90
N LEU A 339 -0.70 -13.13 11.09
CA LEU A 339 -0.62 -12.49 9.79
C LEU A 339 -0.42 -10.97 9.89
N ILE A 340 -0.94 -10.33 10.94
CA ILE A 340 -0.81 -8.88 11.17
C ILE A 340 0.64 -8.47 11.39
N ASN A 341 1.45 -9.25 12.11
CA ASN A 341 2.82 -8.87 12.46
C ASN A 341 3.84 -9.84 11.88
N VAL A 342 4.21 -9.62 10.62
CA VAL A 342 5.21 -10.44 9.93
C VAL A 342 6.44 -9.61 9.57
N THR A 343 7.61 -10.16 9.88
CA THR A 343 8.90 -9.64 9.43
C THR A 343 9.60 -10.68 8.58
N PHE A 344 10.12 -10.27 7.42
CA PHE A 344 10.77 -11.17 6.47
C PHE A 344 11.99 -10.48 5.84
N GLU A 345 13.14 -11.15 5.81
CA GLU A 345 14.41 -10.62 5.28
C GLU A 345 14.81 -9.23 5.85
N GLY A 346 14.49 -8.97 7.12
CA GLY A 346 14.75 -7.67 7.75
C GLY A 346 13.82 -6.53 7.31
N ARG A 347 12.81 -6.81 6.48
CA ARG A 347 11.73 -5.89 6.14
C ARG A 347 10.51 -6.15 7.02
N ASN A 348 9.87 -5.08 7.45
CA ASN A 348 8.61 -5.16 8.18
C ASN A 348 7.44 -5.17 7.19
N LEU A 349 6.70 -6.28 7.13
CA LEU A 349 5.53 -6.48 6.26
C LEU A 349 4.23 -6.52 7.09
N SER A 350 4.23 -5.87 8.25
CA SER A 350 3.07 -5.79 9.14
C SER A 350 1.88 -5.08 8.52
N PHE A 351 0.67 -5.51 8.89
CA PHE A 351 -0.60 -4.91 8.54
C PHE A 351 -1.22 -4.13 9.71
N SER A 352 -2.17 -3.24 9.40
CA SER A 352 -3.04 -2.59 10.35
C SER A 352 -4.19 -3.52 10.76
N GLU A 353 -4.96 -3.13 11.77
CA GLU A 353 -6.18 -3.86 12.16
C GLU A 353 -7.20 -3.90 11.01
N ASP A 354 -7.25 -2.85 10.19
CA ASP A 354 -8.09 -2.77 8.97
C ASP A 354 -7.52 -3.59 7.78
N GLY A 355 -6.40 -4.28 7.99
CA GLY A 355 -5.79 -5.16 7.00
C GLY A 355 -5.07 -4.45 5.85
N TYR A 356 -4.62 -3.22 6.03
CA TYR A 356 -3.75 -2.50 5.07
C TYR A 356 -2.29 -2.56 5.54
N GLN A 357 -1.32 -2.38 4.64
CA GLN A 357 0.08 -2.39 5.03
C GLN A 357 0.40 -1.19 5.96
N MET A 358 1.13 -1.40 7.06
CA MET A 358 1.47 -0.32 8.03
C MET A 358 2.56 0.63 7.51
N HIS A 359 3.51 0.11 6.73
CA HIS A 359 4.65 0.88 6.22
C HIS A 359 4.85 0.64 4.71
N PRO A 360 3.86 0.96 3.87
CA PRO A 360 4.00 0.84 2.43
C PRO A 360 5.00 1.87 1.92
N LYS A 361 5.78 1.50 0.91
CA LYS A 361 6.63 2.45 0.18
C LYS A 361 5.75 3.18 -0.82
N LEU A 362 5.54 4.47 -0.58
CA LEU A 362 4.67 5.29 -1.41
C LEU A 362 5.51 6.22 -2.28
N VAL A 363 5.05 6.40 -3.51
CA VAL A 363 5.62 7.32 -4.47
C VAL A 363 4.57 8.34 -4.86
N ILE A 364 5.03 9.55 -5.10
CA ILE A 364 4.17 10.64 -5.56
C ILE A 364 4.41 10.75 -7.04
N ILE A 365 3.32 10.67 -7.79
CA ILE A 365 3.32 10.66 -9.24
C ILE A 365 2.58 11.87 -9.76
N LEU A 366 3.07 12.41 -10.87
CA LEU A 366 2.52 13.57 -11.55
C LEU A 366 2.19 13.19 -12.98
N LEU A 367 1.00 13.55 -13.45
CA LEU A 367 0.64 13.38 -14.84
C LEU A 367 1.29 14.48 -15.69
N ASN A 368 2.28 14.10 -16.49
CA ASN A 368 3.06 15.03 -17.31
C ASN A 368 2.29 15.50 -18.57
N LYS A 369 2.89 16.42 -19.34
CA LYS A 369 2.31 16.94 -20.60
C LYS A 369 2.16 15.86 -21.68
N GLU A 370 3.01 14.83 -21.67
CA GLU A 370 2.91 13.67 -22.56
C GLU A 370 1.84 12.64 -22.11
N ARG A 371 1.08 12.95 -21.05
CA ARG A 371 0.08 12.08 -20.43
C ARG A 371 0.66 10.77 -19.90
N LYS A 372 1.88 10.82 -19.35
CA LYS A 372 2.54 9.72 -18.64
C LYS A 372 2.73 10.09 -17.18
N TRP A 373 2.59 9.10 -16.31
CA TRP A 373 2.89 9.25 -14.91
C TRP A 373 4.40 9.31 -14.69
N GLU A 374 4.87 10.44 -14.15
CA GLU A 374 6.26 10.64 -13.76
C GLU A 374 6.37 10.63 -12.23
N ARG A 375 7.42 9.98 -11.70
CA ARG A 375 7.74 10.01 -10.27
C ARG A 375 8.32 11.36 -9.88
N VAL A 376 7.63 12.06 -8.99
CA VAL A 376 8.02 13.38 -8.48
C VAL A 376 8.34 13.39 -7.00
N GLY A 377 8.07 12.31 -6.28
CA GLY A 377 8.46 12.20 -4.88
C GLY A 377 8.47 10.77 -4.36
N LYS A 378 9.10 10.57 -3.21
CA LYS A 378 9.12 9.34 -2.43
C LYS A 378 8.74 9.64 -0.99
N TRP A 379 7.86 8.82 -0.44
CA TRP A 379 7.46 8.88 0.96
C TRP A 379 7.88 7.60 1.67
N LYS A 380 8.71 7.77 2.71
CA LYS A 380 9.23 6.66 3.51
C LYS A 380 9.48 7.09 4.95
N ASP A 381 9.08 6.25 5.91
CA ASP A 381 9.38 6.43 7.35
C ASP A 381 9.00 7.82 7.89
N LYS A 382 7.84 8.34 7.47
CA LYS A 382 7.33 9.69 7.80
C LYS A 382 8.14 10.86 7.23
N SER A 383 8.99 10.60 6.26
CA SER A 383 9.76 11.64 5.55
C SER A 383 9.33 11.69 4.08
N LEU A 384 9.01 12.90 3.64
CA LEU A 384 8.70 13.22 2.26
C LEU A 384 9.97 13.72 1.55
N GLN A 385 10.27 13.16 0.38
CA GLN A 385 11.33 13.64 -0.51
C GLN A 385 10.71 13.96 -1.86
N MET A 386 10.69 15.24 -2.22
CA MET A 386 10.18 15.72 -3.51
C MET A 386 11.33 16.04 -4.47
N LYS A 387 11.14 15.75 -5.75
CA LYS A 387 12.03 16.08 -6.86
C LYS A 387 12.01 17.58 -7.16
N TYR A 388 10.80 18.17 -7.16
CA TYR A 388 10.61 19.59 -7.43
C TYR A 388 10.52 20.36 -6.12
N TYR A 389 11.39 21.34 -5.92
CA TYR A 389 11.33 22.22 -4.75
C TYR A 389 10.25 23.31 -4.89
N VAL A 390 10.10 23.85 -6.09
CA VAL A 390 8.97 24.70 -6.46
C VAL A 390 8.10 23.90 -7.41
N TRP A 391 6.80 23.86 -7.15
CA TRP A 391 5.88 23.13 -8.00
C TRP A 391 5.90 23.73 -9.42
N PRO A 392 6.23 22.93 -10.46
CA PRO A 392 6.32 23.44 -11.81
C PRO A 392 4.92 23.76 -12.35
N ARG A 393 4.79 24.86 -13.10
CA ARG A 393 3.54 25.21 -13.78
C ARG A 393 3.29 24.25 -14.94
N MET A 394 2.36 23.33 -14.74
CA MET A 394 1.97 22.36 -15.77
C MET A 394 0.79 22.89 -16.57
N CYS A 395 1.06 23.74 -17.57
CA CYS A 395 0.03 24.27 -18.47
C CYS A 395 -0.02 23.50 -19.81
N PRO A 396 -1.22 23.27 -20.38
CA PRO A 396 -1.37 22.98 -21.80
C PRO A 396 -0.91 24.20 -22.63
N GLU A 397 -0.26 23.95 -23.76
CA GLU A 397 0.49 24.92 -24.61
C GLU A 397 -0.30 26.13 -25.13
N THR A 398 -1.59 26.25 -24.83
CA THR A 398 -2.45 27.33 -25.33
C THR A 398 -2.23 28.69 -24.68
N GLU A 399 -1.45 28.78 -23.60
CA GLU A 399 -1.02 30.06 -23.02
C GLU A 399 0.51 30.16 -23.05
N GLU A 400 1.04 30.88 -24.03
CA GLU A 400 2.42 31.38 -24.08
C GLU A 400 2.64 32.43 -22.98
N GLN A 401 2.46 32.07 -21.70
CA GLN A 401 2.90 32.89 -20.58
C GLN A 401 4.21 32.34 -20.04
N GLU A 402 5.22 33.22 -20.01
CA GLU A 402 6.57 32.93 -19.49
C GLU A 402 6.50 32.39 -18.05
N ASP A 403 7.27 31.35 -17.76
CA ASP A 403 7.51 30.82 -16.42
C ASP A 403 8.27 31.87 -15.57
N ASP A 404 7.56 32.87 -15.06
CA ASP A 404 8.13 33.93 -14.22
C ASP A 404 8.34 33.46 -12.76
N HIS A 405 9.04 32.35 -12.57
CA HIS A 405 9.58 32.00 -11.25
C HIS A 405 10.85 32.79 -10.99
N LEU A 406 10.74 33.85 -10.17
CA LEU A 406 11.88 34.64 -9.73
C LEU A 406 12.62 33.91 -8.60
N SER A 407 13.84 33.49 -8.87
CA SER A 407 14.73 32.96 -7.83
C SER A 407 15.38 34.12 -7.06
N ILE A 408 14.96 34.32 -5.81
CA ILE A 408 15.47 35.38 -4.93
C ILE A 408 16.58 34.82 -4.04
N VAL A 409 17.72 35.50 -4.00
CA VAL A 409 18.85 35.16 -3.11
C VAL A 409 19.09 36.32 -2.15
N THR A 410 19.22 35.99 -0.87
CA THR A 410 19.49 36.97 0.19
C THR A 410 20.58 36.48 1.13
N LEU A 411 21.13 37.39 1.94
CA LEU A 411 22.13 37.13 2.97
C LEU A 411 21.49 37.19 4.36
N GLU A 412 22.07 36.47 5.32
CA GLU A 412 21.66 36.50 6.72
C GLU A 412 22.16 37.79 7.38
N GLU A 413 21.25 38.73 7.65
CA GLU A 413 21.54 40.03 8.27
C GLU A 413 20.38 40.44 9.19
N ALA A 414 20.57 40.31 10.51
CA ALA A 414 19.57 40.78 11.47
C ALA A 414 19.56 42.32 11.55
N PRO A 415 18.38 42.99 11.54
CA PRO A 415 17.03 42.44 11.66
C PRO A 415 16.29 42.22 10.32
N PHE A 416 16.95 42.38 9.18
CA PHE A 416 16.34 42.34 7.85
C PHE A 416 16.00 40.92 7.40
N VAL A 417 16.93 39.98 7.56
CA VAL A 417 16.75 38.55 7.26
C VAL A 417 17.40 37.73 8.37
N ILE A 418 16.58 37.01 9.11
CA ILE A 418 16.94 36.12 10.21
C ILE A 418 16.69 34.69 9.72
N VAL A 419 17.72 33.86 9.79
CA VAL A 419 17.65 32.46 9.37
C VAL A 419 17.61 31.56 10.59
N GLU A 420 16.54 30.78 10.73
CA GLU A 420 16.37 29.80 11.79
C GLU A 420 16.46 28.37 11.22
N SER A 421 16.89 27.44 12.06
CA SER A 421 16.78 26.02 11.74
C SER A 421 15.32 25.60 11.77
N VAL A 422 14.93 24.75 10.83
CA VAL A 422 13.66 24.02 10.87
C VAL A 422 13.54 23.30 12.21
N ASP A 423 12.35 23.33 12.80
CA ASP A 423 12.11 22.63 14.06
C ASP A 423 12.17 21.10 13.84
N PRO A 424 12.98 20.35 14.62
CA PRO A 424 13.18 18.92 14.40
C PRO A 424 11.94 18.04 14.57
N LEU A 425 10.91 18.54 15.26
CA LEU A 425 9.68 17.77 15.55
C LEU A 425 8.64 17.96 14.45
N SER A 426 8.49 19.18 13.94
CA SER A 426 7.54 19.52 12.86
C SER A 426 8.12 19.27 11.47
N GLY A 427 9.42 19.45 11.26
CA GLY A 427 10.05 19.25 9.96
C GLY A 427 9.71 20.34 8.92
N THR A 428 8.91 21.34 9.30
CA THR A 428 8.43 22.43 8.44
C THR A 428 8.61 23.80 9.11
N CYS A 429 8.40 24.86 8.34
CA CYS A 429 8.56 26.23 8.84
C CYS A 429 7.28 26.74 9.52
N MET A 430 7.42 27.54 10.57
CA MET A 430 6.28 28.09 11.32
C MET A 430 5.62 29.26 10.57
N ARG A 431 4.37 29.61 10.93
CA ARG A 431 3.48 30.57 10.22
C ARG A 431 4.07 31.96 9.87
N ASN A 432 5.16 32.40 10.49
CA ASN A 432 5.80 33.71 10.22
C ASN A 432 7.18 33.57 9.57
N THR A 433 7.50 32.39 9.03
CA THR A 433 8.79 32.09 8.43
C THR A 433 8.57 31.43 7.09
N VAL A 434 9.33 31.85 6.08
CA VAL A 434 9.28 31.29 4.72
C VAL A 434 10.39 30.25 4.59
N PRO A 435 10.14 29.07 4.00
CA PRO A 435 11.19 28.10 3.74
C PRO A 435 12.22 28.68 2.76
N CYS A 436 13.49 28.63 3.15
CA CYS A 436 14.61 29.09 2.36
C CYS A 436 15.73 28.06 2.36
N GLN A 437 16.57 28.09 1.32
CA GLN A 437 17.62 27.09 1.15
C GLN A 437 19.00 27.67 1.40
N LYS A 438 19.80 26.91 2.16
CA LYS A 438 21.25 27.15 2.26
C LYS A 438 21.97 26.05 1.49
N ARG A 439 22.61 26.43 0.39
CA ARG A 439 23.49 25.53 -0.38
C ARG A 439 24.76 25.26 0.43
N ILE A 440 25.05 23.99 0.71
CA ILE A 440 26.32 23.60 1.31
C ILE A 440 27.22 23.08 0.20
N VAL A 441 28.28 23.82 -0.08
CA VAL A 441 29.35 23.33 -0.96
C VAL A 441 30.31 22.53 -0.09
N THR A 442 30.18 21.21 -0.12
CA THR A 442 31.16 20.32 0.50
C THR A 442 32.38 20.26 -0.42
N GLU A 443 33.54 20.74 0.04
CA GLU A 443 34.75 20.87 -0.80
C GLU A 443 35.30 19.54 -1.38
N ASN A 444 34.75 18.38 -1.00
CA ASN A 444 35.34 17.05 -1.26
C ASN A 444 34.52 16.08 -2.14
N LYS A 445 33.46 16.52 -2.84
CA LYS A 445 32.77 15.64 -3.81
C LYS A 445 32.35 16.42 -5.06
N THR A 446 32.97 16.09 -6.19
CA THR A 446 32.73 16.72 -7.50
C THR A 446 31.54 16.14 -8.28
N ASP A 447 30.92 15.04 -7.84
CA ASP A 447 29.90 14.31 -8.62
C ASP A 447 28.60 13.96 -7.87
N GLU A 448 28.37 14.51 -6.67
CA GLU A 448 27.06 14.40 -6.00
C GLU A 448 26.33 15.74 -6.08
N GLU A 449 25.03 15.72 -6.38
CA GLU A 449 24.17 16.90 -6.34
C GLU A 449 24.42 17.66 -5.01
N PRO A 450 24.66 18.97 -5.04
CA PRO A 450 25.01 19.73 -3.85
C PRO A 450 23.91 19.56 -2.80
N GLY A 451 24.29 19.15 -1.59
CA GLY A 451 23.34 19.03 -0.48
C GLY A 451 22.77 20.40 -0.12
N TYR A 452 21.45 20.53 -0.17
CA TYR A 452 20.73 21.71 0.29
C TYR A 452 20.16 21.45 1.68
N ILE A 453 20.27 22.43 2.57
CA ILE A 453 19.58 22.38 3.87
C ILE A 453 18.42 23.37 3.85
N LYS A 454 17.20 22.85 4.07
CA LYS A 454 16.00 23.65 4.31
C LYS A 454 16.17 24.40 5.64
N LYS A 455 15.94 25.71 5.60
CA LYS A 455 15.98 26.65 6.73
C LYS A 455 14.70 27.49 6.68
N CYS A 456 14.41 28.20 7.76
CA CYS A 456 13.25 29.07 7.85
C CYS A 456 13.74 30.52 7.94
N CYS A 457 13.40 31.33 6.96
CA CYS A 457 13.78 32.73 6.86
C CYS A 457 12.63 33.63 7.34
N LYS A 458 12.95 34.65 8.13
CA LYS A 458 11.98 35.67 8.58
C LYS A 458 12.64 37.04 8.69
N GLY A 459 11.86 38.10 8.70
CA GLY A 459 12.37 39.45 8.94
C GLY A 459 11.80 40.47 7.94
N PHE A 460 12.23 41.71 8.09
CA PHE A 460 11.67 42.84 7.36
C PHE A 460 11.72 42.69 5.82
N CYS A 461 12.77 42.07 5.27
CA CYS A 461 12.88 41.85 3.82
C CYS A 461 12.08 40.64 3.32
N ILE A 462 11.62 39.76 4.21
CA ILE A 462 10.76 38.62 3.85
C ILE A 462 9.29 39.02 3.93
N ASP A 463 8.95 39.95 4.83
CA ASP A 463 7.59 40.49 4.97
C ASP A 463 7.21 41.49 3.87
N ILE A 464 8.20 42.12 3.22
CA ILE A 464 8.05 43.00 2.04
C ILE A 464 8.02 42.16 0.78
#